data_AF-A0A150CF66-F1
#
_entry.id   AF-A0A150CF66-F1
#
_cell.length_a   1.000
_cell.length_b   1.000
_cell.length_c   1.000
_cell.angle_alpha   90.00
_cell.angle_beta   90.00
_cell.angle_gamma   90.00
#
_symmetry.space_group_name_H-M   'P 1'
#
loop_
_entity.id
_entity.type
_entity.pdbx_description
1 polymer ?
#
loop_
_entity_poly.entity_id
_entity_poly.type
_entity_poly.pdbx_seq_one_letter_code
_entity_poly.pdbx_strand_id
1 'polypeptide(L)'
;MLDPSLLHIISTNARSPHYHRNFPLILFWSQKSGCTSLAKWFFYQIDLLQTALNYHPFIHNFEYEIYKSTPAYNIRLSVALRDKQKETFKLVRNPFRRAVSSFVSLIAPPYVENEEWKPIRKFLYQNENSPKGISFKQFLYYLFTKGAHANDINAHFTQQYIAGEEEYVTNYIYLENFDQEMKELEKRFELKPAPINEFSTSWHHQTPAMIYKGNFSDADITDPLFPRHPTFESFYDDECIQLVKTIFQKDFDTYRYNKEYPY
;
A
#
# COMPACT_ATOMS: atom_id res chain seq x y z
N MET A 1 29.07 6.80 9.05
CA MET A 1 28.18 6.99 7.87
C MET A 1 26.98 6.07 8.03
N LEU A 2 25.82 6.49 7.52
CA LEU A 2 24.65 5.61 7.45
C LEU A 2 24.89 4.55 6.37
N ASP A 3 24.52 3.30 6.66
CA ASP A 3 24.64 2.19 5.73
C ASP A 3 23.79 2.47 4.47
N PRO A 4 24.36 2.44 3.25
CA PRO A 4 23.62 2.62 2.01
C PRO A 4 22.42 1.67 1.86
N SER A 5 22.52 0.43 2.36
CA SER A 5 21.44 -0.55 2.31
C SER A 5 20.24 -0.08 3.16
N LEU A 6 20.51 0.35 4.40
CA LEU A 6 19.51 0.88 5.31
C LEU A 6 18.87 2.15 4.76
N LEU A 7 19.66 3.07 4.20
CA LEU A 7 19.15 4.27 3.56
C LEU A 7 18.21 3.93 2.41
N HIS A 8 18.57 2.96 1.58
CA HIS A 8 17.71 2.47 0.51
C HIS A 8 16.37 1.96 1.08
N ILE A 9 16.39 1.10 2.10
CA ILE A 9 15.18 0.54 2.71
C ILE A 9 14.24 1.62 3.28
N ILE A 10 14.77 2.63 3.96
CA ILE A 10 13.94 3.66 4.63
C ILE A 10 13.55 4.85 3.73
N SER A 11 14.10 4.96 2.51
CA SER A 11 13.81 6.08 1.61
C SER A 11 13.12 5.67 0.31
N THR A 12 13.23 4.40 -0.08
CA THR A 12 12.61 3.88 -1.31
C THR A 12 11.11 4.14 -1.34
N ASN A 13 10.62 4.66 -2.46
CA ASN A 13 9.20 4.95 -2.70
C ASN A 13 8.55 5.89 -1.66
N ALA A 14 9.36 6.73 -1.01
CA ALA A 14 8.94 7.59 0.11
C ALA A 14 8.32 6.82 1.29
N ARG A 15 8.68 5.53 1.47
CA ARG A 15 8.12 4.63 2.49
C ARG A 15 8.90 4.69 3.81
N SER A 16 9.23 5.88 4.29
CA SER A 16 9.92 6.01 5.58
C SER A 16 9.08 5.37 6.70
N PRO A 17 9.64 4.42 7.49
CA PRO A 17 8.95 3.80 8.61
C PRO A 17 8.43 4.81 9.63
N HIS A 18 7.38 4.44 10.36
CA HIS A 18 6.90 5.21 11.50
C HIS A 18 7.72 4.85 12.73
N TYR A 19 8.31 5.87 13.34
CA TYR A 19 9.16 5.79 14.50
C TYR A 19 8.92 6.99 15.42
N HIS A 20 8.92 6.72 16.71
CA HIS A 20 8.97 7.73 17.77
C HIS A 20 9.85 7.21 18.91
N ARG A 21 10.56 8.09 19.62
CA ARG A 21 11.49 7.67 20.69
C ARG A 21 10.78 6.87 21.79
N ASN A 22 9.59 7.29 22.17
CA ASN A 22 8.84 6.71 23.30
C ASN A 22 7.80 5.66 22.87
N PHE A 23 7.72 5.33 21.58
CA PHE A 23 6.83 4.30 21.07
C PHE A 23 7.62 3.00 20.85
N PRO A 24 7.18 1.82 21.31
CA PRO A 24 8.04 0.64 21.38
C PRO A 24 8.32 -0.04 20.03
N LEU A 25 7.63 0.36 18.95
CA LEU A 25 7.72 -0.30 17.63
C LEU A 25 8.31 0.62 16.56
N ILE A 26 8.80 0.00 15.49
CA ILE A 26 9.06 0.64 14.20
C ILE A 26 8.12 0.02 13.16
N LEU A 27 7.31 0.85 12.49
CA LEU A 27 6.26 0.38 11.59
C LEU A 27 6.59 0.71 10.13
N PHE A 28 6.89 -0.32 9.35
CA PHE A 28 7.03 -0.27 7.91
C PHE A 28 5.66 -0.38 7.24
N TRP A 29 5.55 0.17 6.04
CA TRP A 29 4.30 0.19 5.28
C TRP A 29 4.58 0.35 3.78
N SER A 30 3.55 0.14 2.97
CA SER A 30 3.63 0.36 1.53
C SER A 30 2.33 1.00 1.02
N GLN A 31 2.40 1.67 -0.13
CA GLN A 31 1.19 2.17 -0.78
C GLN A 31 0.23 1.00 -1.05
N LYS A 32 -1.06 1.27 -0.87
CA LYS A 32 -2.17 0.31 -1.05
C LYS A 32 -2.23 -0.84 -0.02
N SER A 33 -1.44 -0.78 1.07
CA SER A 33 -1.51 -1.74 2.18
C SER A 33 -2.24 -1.23 3.43
N GLY A 34 -2.99 -0.12 3.35
CA GLY A 34 -3.69 0.43 4.53
C GLY A 34 -2.85 1.44 5.33
N CYS A 35 -1.86 2.07 4.68
CA CYS A 35 -0.94 3.03 5.28
C CYS A 35 -1.61 4.20 6.00
N THR A 36 -2.75 4.69 5.50
CA THR A 36 -3.50 5.78 6.16
C THR A 36 -4.06 5.35 7.52
N SER A 37 -4.59 4.13 7.63
CA SER A 37 -5.11 3.61 8.90
C SER A 37 -3.99 3.34 9.89
N LEU A 38 -2.84 2.81 9.42
CA LEU A 38 -1.64 2.65 10.24
C LEU A 38 -1.09 3.99 10.74
N ALA A 39 -1.05 5.01 9.88
CA ALA A 39 -0.58 6.35 10.25
C ALA A 39 -1.48 6.98 11.32
N LYS A 40 -2.81 6.91 11.15
CA LYS A 40 -3.77 7.37 12.16
C LYS A 40 -3.56 6.65 13.51
N TRP A 41 -3.41 5.32 13.47
CA TRP A 41 -3.14 4.54 14.68
C TRP A 41 -1.83 4.95 15.35
N PHE A 42 -0.73 5.05 14.59
CA PHE A 42 0.56 5.48 15.12
C PHE A 42 0.47 6.87 15.76
N PHE A 43 -0.12 7.86 15.08
CA PHE A 43 -0.28 9.21 15.62
C PHE A 43 -1.20 9.24 16.84
N TYR A 44 -2.20 8.36 16.90
CA TYR A 44 -3.00 8.17 18.11
C TYR A 44 -2.12 7.68 19.26
N GLN A 45 -1.30 6.66 19.03
CA GLN A 45 -0.43 6.09 20.07
C GLN A 45 0.59 7.09 20.65
N ILE A 46 0.98 8.11 19.88
CA ILE A 46 1.93 9.14 20.32
C ILE A 46 1.28 10.50 20.63
N ASP A 47 -0.04 10.56 20.77
CA ASP A 47 -0.80 11.77 21.15
C ASP A 47 -0.70 12.93 20.14
N LEU A 48 -0.49 12.62 18.85
CA LEU A 48 -0.40 13.60 17.77
C LEU A 48 -1.54 13.51 16.74
N LEU A 49 -2.49 12.58 16.88
CA LEU A 49 -3.55 12.39 15.90
C LEU A 49 -4.37 13.68 15.66
N GLN A 50 -4.82 14.34 16.74
CA GLN A 50 -5.62 15.55 16.59
C GLN A 50 -4.82 16.69 15.95
N THR A 51 -3.55 16.86 16.33
CA THR A 51 -2.64 17.82 15.70
C THR A 51 -2.50 17.55 14.20
N ALA A 52 -2.34 16.29 13.82
CA ALA A 52 -2.22 15.89 12.42
C ALA A 52 -3.51 16.14 11.62
N LEU A 53 -4.67 15.82 12.19
CA LEU A 53 -5.98 16.05 11.55
C LEU A 53 -6.33 17.54 11.43
N ASN A 54 -5.90 18.37 12.39
CA ASN A 54 -6.07 19.83 12.33
C ASN A 54 -5.20 20.46 11.24
N TYR A 55 -4.05 19.87 10.94
CA TYR A 55 -3.16 20.35 9.89
C TYR A 55 -3.75 20.10 8.50
N HIS A 56 -4.20 18.87 8.24
CA HIS A 56 -4.80 18.51 6.96
C HIS A 56 -5.66 17.23 7.08
N PRO A 57 -6.81 17.11 6.38
CA PRO A 57 -7.65 15.91 6.41
C PRO A 57 -6.95 14.65 5.87
N PHE A 58 -5.98 14.81 4.96
CA PHE A 58 -5.10 13.73 4.52
C PHE A 58 -3.86 13.65 5.42
N ILE A 59 -3.85 12.66 6.31
CA ILE A 59 -2.85 12.47 7.38
C ILE A 59 -1.40 12.45 6.87
N HIS A 60 -1.18 11.98 5.64
CA HIS A 60 0.15 11.85 5.06
C HIS A 60 0.81 13.22 4.81
N ASN A 61 0.05 14.31 4.65
CA ASN A 61 0.65 15.65 4.55
C ASN A 61 1.35 16.04 5.86
N PHE A 62 0.68 15.86 7.00
CA PHE A 62 1.31 16.07 8.31
C PHE A 62 2.51 15.13 8.51
N GLU A 63 2.37 13.87 8.11
CA GLU A 63 3.42 12.87 8.23
C GLU A 63 4.71 13.32 7.52
N TYR A 64 4.62 13.76 6.26
CA TYR A 64 5.80 14.10 5.48
C TYR A 64 6.30 15.53 5.69
N GLU A 65 5.40 16.50 5.74
CA GLU A 65 5.77 17.92 5.77
C GLU A 65 6.22 18.37 7.17
N ILE A 66 5.66 17.75 8.22
CA ILE A 66 5.89 18.15 9.60
C ILE A 66 6.65 17.07 10.38
N TYR A 67 6.12 15.85 10.43
CA TYR A 67 6.62 14.85 11.37
C TYR A 67 7.97 14.25 10.93
N LYS A 68 8.09 13.87 9.65
CA LYS A 68 9.27 13.20 9.08
C LYS A 68 10.24 14.14 8.38
N SER A 69 9.90 15.42 8.20
CA SER A 69 10.73 16.38 7.47
C SER A 69 12.04 16.73 8.17
N THR A 70 12.13 16.54 9.49
CA THR A 70 13.36 16.85 10.23
C THR A 70 14.48 15.85 9.90
N PRO A 71 15.71 16.30 9.54
CA PRO A 71 16.84 15.39 9.30
C PRO A 71 17.14 14.46 10.48
N ALA A 72 16.89 14.96 11.70
CA ALA A 72 17.05 14.19 12.92
C ALA A 72 16.12 12.98 13.01
N TYR A 73 14.98 12.97 12.31
CA TYR A 73 14.07 11.82 12.24
C TYR A 73 14.78 10.60 11.64
N ASN A 74 15.29 10.73 10.43
CA ASN A 74 15.95 9.63 9.71
C ASN A 74 17.22 9.15 10.42
N ILE A 75 17.98 10.06 11.05
CA ILE A 75 19.15 9.69 11.86
C ILE A 75 18.72 8.80 13.04
N ARG A 76 17.71 9.21 13.81
CA ARG A 76 17.24 8.43 14.96
C ARG A 76 16.62 7.10 14.56
N LEU A 77 15.81 7.10 13.49
CA LEU A 77 15.26 5.87 12.93
C LEU A 77 16.37 4.90 12.51
N SER A 78 17.39 5.40 11.82
CA SER A 78 18.50 4.57 11.34
C SER A 78 19.31 3.97 12.48
N VAL A 79 19.56 4.75 13.54
CA VAL A 79 20.20 4.25 14.78
C VAL A 79 19.34 3.15 15.40
N ALA A 80 18.04 3.38 15.55
CA ALA A 80 17.14 2.40 16.16
C ALA A 80 17.05 1.09 15.37
N LEU A 81 17.07 1.15 14.04
CA LEU A 81 17.07 -0.03 13.17
C LEU A 81 18.39 -0.80 13.23
N ARG A 82 19.52 -0.11 13.04
CA ARG A 82 20.86 -0.73 13.07
C ARG A 82 21.17 -1.38 14.42
N ASP A 83 20.84 -0.69 15.50
CA ASP A 83 21.11 -1.17 16.86
C ASP A 83 19.99 -2.09 17.37
N LYS A 84 19.00 -2.40 16.54
CA LYS A 84 17.85 -3.28 16.83
C LYS A 84 17.15 -2.93 18.15
N GLN A 85 16.96 -1.63 18.39
CA GLN A 85 16.43 -1.10 19.66
C GLN A 85 14.94 -1.40 19.87
N LYS A 86 14.22 -1.75 18.80
CA LYS A 86 12.77 -1.88 18.78
C LYS A 86 12.36 -3.03 17.86
N GLU A 87 11.26 -3.66 18.21
CA GLU A 87 10.63 -4.63 17.30
C GLU A 87 10.08 -3.92 16.06
N THR A 88 10.19 -4.59 14.93
CA THR A 88 9.83 -4.06 13.62
C THR A 88 8.68 -4.85 13.04
N PHE A 89 7.69 -4.12 12.54
CA PHE A 89 6.49 -4.68 11.91
C PHE A 89 6.28 -4.01 10.56
N LYS A 90 5.85 -4.77 9.55
CA LYS A 90 5.38 -4.21 8.28
C LYS A 90 3.91 -4.51 8.07
N LEU A 91 3.12 -3.49 7.76
CA LEU A 91 1.75 -3.67 7.31
C LEU A 91 1.73 -4.11 5.85
N VAL A 92 1.29 -5.34 5.63
CA VAL A 92 1.26 -6.03 4.34
C VAL A 92 -0.18 -6.37 3.95
N ARG A 93 -0.41 -6.53 2.65
CA ARG A 93 -1.70 -6.88 2.07
C ARG A 93 -1.56 -8.04 1.10
N ASN A 94 -2.59 -8.88 1.03
CA ASN A 94 -2.67 -9.98 0.07
C ASN A 94 -2.46 -9.45 -1.36
N PRO A 95 -1.54 -10.04 -2.15
CA PRO A 95 -1.22 -9.51 -3.48
C PRO A 95 -2.41 -9.46 -4.45
N PHE A 96 -3.35 -10.41 -4.38
CA PHE A 96 -4.56 -10.37 -5.23
C PHE A 96 -5.45 -9.18 -4.89
N ARG A 97 -5.68 -8.92 -3.60
CA ARG A 97 -6.46 -7.74 -3.17
C ARG A 97 -5.72 -6.44 -3.50
N ARG A 98 -4.40 -6.46 -3.42
CA ARG A 98 -3.57 -5.29 -3.72
C ARG A 98 -3.63 -4.93 -5.20
N ALA A 99 -3.47 -5.90 -6.11
CA ALA A 99 -3.48 -5.66 -7.56
C ALA A 99 -4.78 -4.98 -8.03
N VAL A 100 -5.93 -5.47 -7.58
CA VAL A 100 -7.23 -4.82 -7.87
C VAL A 100 -7.29 -3.43 -7.25
N SER A 101 -6.84 -3.25 -6.01
CA SER A 101 -6.83 -1.94 -5.37
C SER A 101 -5.96 -0.91 -6.10
N SER A 102 -4.84 -1.37 -6.68
CA SER A 102 -3.96 -0.57 -7.54
C SER A 102 -4.65 -0.17 -8.84
N PHE A 103 -5.31 -1.13 -9.50
CA PHE A 103 -6.06 -0.88 -10.73
C PHE A 103 -7.24 0.08 -10.52
N VAL A 104 -8.04 -0.14 -9.48
CA VAL A 104 -9.21 0.72 -9.18
C VAL A 104 -8.78 2.15 -8.83
N SER A 105 -7.56 2.39 -8.31
CA SER A 105 -7.06 3.77 -8.17
C SER A 105 -6.77 4.50 -9.48
N LEU A 106 -6.81 3.82 -10.63
CA LEU A 106 -6.82 4.49 -11.94
C LEU A 106 -8.13 5.25 -12.17
N ILE A 107 -9.21 4.90 -11.47
CA ILE A 107 -10.48 5.65 -11.49
C ILE A 107 -10.28 6.95 -10.70
N ALA A 108 -10.05 8.03 -11.43
CA ALA A 108 -10.00 9.37 -10.85
C ALA A 108 -11.42 9.89 -10.54
N PRO A 109 -11.55 10.93 -9.69
CA PRO A 109 -12.79 11.67 -9.55
C PRO A 109 -13.32 12.17 -10.90
N PRO A 110 -14.64 12.39 -11.03
CA PRO A 110 -15.21 12.96 -12.25
C PRO A 110 -14.46 14.22 -12.71
N TYR A 111 -14.23 14.33 -14.02
CA TYR A 111 -13.55 15.47 -14.66
C TYR A 111 -12.05 15.63 -14.34
N VAL A 112 -11.44 14.68 -13.64
CA VAL A 112 -9.99 14.62 -13.41
C VAL A 112 -9.43 13.45 -14.21
N GLU A 113 -8.46 13.71 -15.09
CA GLU A 113 -7.72 12.62 -15.74
C GLU A 113 -6.61 12.12 -14.80
N ASN A 114 -6.52 10.81 -14.64
CA ASN A 114 -5.41 10.23 -13.88
C ASN A 114 -4.14 10.29 -14.75
N GLU A 115 -3.09 10.97 -14.28
CA GLU A 115 -1.83 11.10 -15.02
C GLU A 115 -1.20 9.74 -15.37
N GLU A 116 -1.46 8.71 -14.57
CA GLU A 116 -0.99 7.34 -14.80
C GLU A 116 -1.60 6.69 -16.05
N TRP A 117 -2.69 7.23 -16.60
CA TRP A 117 -3.26 6.71 -17.85
C TRP A 117 -2.32 6.92 -19.04
N LYS A 118 -1.58 8.03 -19.08
CA LYS A 118 -0.68 8.38 -20.19
C LYS A 118 0.40 7.33 -20.43
N PRO A 119 1.23 6.94 -19.45
CA PRO A 119 2.26 5.91 -19.66
C PRO A 119 1.65 4.53 -19.99
N ILE A 120 0.52 4.18 -19.39
CA ILE A 120 -0.16 2.91 -19.66
C ILE A 120 -0.71 2.88 -21.10
N ARG A 121 -1.41 3.93 -21.53
CA ARG A 121 -1.94 4.05 -22.90
C ARG A 121 -0.84 4.12 -23.95
N LYS A 122 0.27 4.79 -23.65
CA LYS A 122 1.46 4.79 -24.51
C LYS A 122 1.99 3.38 -24.73
N PHE A 123 2.03 2.57 -23.68
CA PHE A 123 2.45 1.17 -23.77
C PHE A 123 1.44 0.31 -24.57
N LEU A 124 0.16 0.38 -24.21
CA LEU A 124 -0.88 -0.48 -24.79
C LEU A 124 -1.26 -0.12 -26.24
N TYR A 125 -1.26 1.17 -26.56
CA TYR A 125 -1.82 1.70 -27.82
C TYR A 125 -0.82 2.49 -28.65
N GLN A 126 0.44 2.59 -28.21
CA GLN A 126 1.47 3.42 -28.85
C GLN A 126 1.07 4.91 -28.93
N ASN A 127 0.14 5.34 -28.06
CA ASN A 127 -0.38 6.70 -28.02
C ASN A 127 -0.83 7.03 -26.58
N GLU A 128 -0.13 7.96 -25.91
CA GLU A 128 -0.45 8.41 -24.54
C GLU A 128 -1.79 9.12 -24.43
N ASN A 129 -2.29 9.70 -25.53
CA ASN A 129 -3.58 10.40 -25.61
C ASN A 129 -4.68 9.55 -26.27
N SER A 130 -4.48 8.24 -26.35
CA SER A 130 -5.52 7.32 -26.85
C SER A 130 -6.81 7.49 -26.03
N PRO A 131 -7.99 7.59 -26.66
CA PRO A 131 -9.26 7.68 -25.93
C PRO A 131 -9.71 6.33 -25.34
N LYS A 132 -9.04 5.22 -25.69
CA LYS A 132 -9.36 3.89 -25.17
C LYS A 132 -9.09 3.82 -23.67
N GLY A 133 -9.99 3.20 -22.92
CA GLY A 133 -9.75 2.90 -21.51
C GLY A 133 -8.92 1.63 -21.35
N ILE A 134 -8.70 1.24 -20.09
CA ILE A 134 -7.73 0.20 -19.71
C ILE A 134 -8.48 -0.90 -18.97
N SER A 135 -8.30 -2.16 -19.37
CA SER A 135 -8.81 -3.30 -18.61
C SER A 135 -7.85 -3.76 -17.52
N PHE A 136 -8.35 -4.53 -16.54
CA PHE A 136 -7.49 -5.06 -15.47
C PHE A 136 -6.39 -5.96 -16.03
N LYS A 137 -6.73 -6.82 -16.99
CA LYS A 137 -5.77 -7.70 -17.65
C LYS A 137 -4.69 -6.91 -18.39
N GLN A 138 -5.07 -5.86 -19.13
CA GLN A 138 -4.11 -4.97 -19.80
C GLN A 138 -3.19 -4.25 -18.80
N PHE A 139 -3.74 -3.81 -17.66
CA PHE A 139 -2.96 -3.22 -16.58
C PHE A 139 -1.94 -4.23 -16.00
N LEU A 140 -2.33 -5.48 -15.79
CA LEU A 140 -1.40 -6.53 -15.34
C LEU A 140 -0.29 -6.79 -16.36
N TYR A 141 -0.61 -6.82 -17.67
CA TYR A 141 0.38 -6.95 -18.73
C TYR A 141 1.39 -5.79 -18.75
N TYR A 142 0.90 -4.56 -18.52
CA TYR A 142 1.76 -3.39 -18.35
C TYR A 142 2.76 -3.58 -17.20
N LEU A 143 2.27 -3.98 -16.01
CA LEU A 143 3.12 -4.22 -14.85
C LEU A 143 4.11 -5.38 -15.05
N PHE A 144 3.66 -6.47 -15.67
CA PHE A 144 4.50 -7.62 -15.98
C PHE A 144 5.65 -7.24 -16.91
N THR A 145 5.36 -6.49 -17.98
CA THR A 145 6.36 -6.13 -19.00
C THR A 145 7.36 -5.09 -18.49
N LYS A 146 6.89 -4.10 -17.72
CA LYS A 146 7.75 -3.07 -17.14
C LYS A 146 8.58 -3.58 -15.95
N GLY A 147 8.12 -4.65 -15.31
CA GLY A 147 8.69 -5.20 -14.09
C GLY A 147 8.21 -4.40 -12.88
N ALA A 148 7.42 -5.01 -12.00
CA ALA A 148 6.81 -4.34 -10.84
C ALA A 148 7.79 -3.90 -9.73
N HIS A 149 9.10 -3.89 -10.02
CA HIS A 149 10.17 -3.33 -9.19
C HIS A 149 10.84 -2.11 -9.81
N ALA A 150 10.48 -1.76 -11.05
CA ALA A 150 11.15 -0.71 -11.79
C ALA A 150 10.85 0.66 -11.17
N ASN A 151 11.90 1.48 -11.02
CA ASN A 151 11.83 2.79 -10.39
C ASN A 151 10.96 3.80 -11.19
N ASP A 152 10.62 3.48 -12.45
CA ASP A 152 9.79 4.30 -13.33
C ASP A 152 8.29 3.99 -13.23
N ILE A 153 7.89 3.01 -12.40
CA ILE A 153 6.48 2.70 -12.13
C ILE A 153 6.05 3.34 -10.80
N ASN A 154 4.86 3.94 -10.81
CA ASN A 154 4.25 4.46 -9.60
C ASN A 154 4.20 3.41 -8.48
N ALA A 155 4.70 3.77 -7.30
CA ALA A 155 4.79 2.89 -6.13
C ALA A 155 3.43 2.33 -5.64
N HIS A 156 2.31 2.94 -6.06
CA HIS A 156 0.96 2.43 -5.82
C HIS A 156 0.65 1.16 -6.63
N PHE A 157 1.40 0.87 -7.69
CA PHE A 157 1.20 -0.29 -8.55
C PHE A 157 2.25 -1.38 -8.33
N THR A 158 3.46 -1.00 -7.94
CA THR A 158 4.58 -1.91 -7.68
C THR A 158 4.35 -2.81 -6.48
N GLN A 159 5.15 -3.86 -6.35
CA GLN A 159 5.08 -4.74 -5.19
C GLN A 159 5.41 -4.04 -3.86
N GLN A 160 5.08 -4.73 -2.76
CA GLN A 160 5.32 -4.22 -1.41
C GLN A 160 6.75 -4.47 -0.96
N TYR A 161 7.31 -5.63 -1.33
CA TYR A 161 8.65 -6.08 -0.96
C TYR A 161 9.74 -5.16 -1.51
N ILE A 162 10.72 -4.86 -0.66
CA ILE A 162 11.95 -4.16 -1.01
C ILE A 162 13.10 -5.12 -0.72
N ALA A 163 14.01 -5.29 -1.68
CA ALA A 163 15.10 -6.26 -1.55
C ALA A 163 15.98 -5.94 -0.33
N GLY A 164 16.19 -6.93 0.54
CA GLY A 164 17.01 -6.81 1.74
C GLY A 164 16.24 -6.28 2.96
N GLU A 165 14.94 -5.99 2.84
CA GLU A 165 14.18 -5.48 3.98
C GLU A 165 14.03 -6.49 5.12
N GLU A 166 14.20 -7.79 4.86
CA GLU A 166 14.19 -8.87 5.84
C GLU A 166 15.29 -8.74 6.91
N GLU A 167 16.35 -7.96 6.63
CA GLU A 167 17.36 -7.62 7.63
C GLU A 167 16.79 -6.72 8.75
N TYR A 168 15.76 -5.93 8.41
CA TYR A 168 15.19 -4.90 9.26
C TYR A 168 13.74 -5.19 9.66
N VAL A 169 12.97 -5.91 8.85
CA VAL A 169 11.56 -6.22 9.08
C VAL A 169 11.42 -7.68 9.51
N THR A 170 11.05 -7.88 10.76
CA THR A 170 11.01 -9.23 11.36
C THR A 170 9.60 -9.76 11.61
N ASN A 171 8.60 -8.88 11.62
CA ASN A 171 7.21 -9.22 11.84
C ASN A 171 6.29 -8.57 10.80
N TYR A 172 5.10 -9.13 10.61
CA TYR A 172 4.11 -8.66 9.66
C TYR A 172 2.76 -8.44 10.34
N ILE A 173 2.09 -7.35 9.95
CA ILE A 173 0.70 -7.07 10.28
C ILE A 173 -0.09 -7.31 9.00
N TYR A 174 -1.03 -8.25 9.01
CA TYR A 174 -1.84 -8.56 7.82
C TYR A 174 -3.05 -7.64 7.77
N LEU A 175 -3.16 -6.83 6.71
CA LEU A 175 -4.26 -5.88 6.54
C LEU A 175 -5.63 -6.57 6.58
N GLU A 176 -5.72 -7.81 6.10
CA GLU A 176 -6.95 -8.60 6.12
C GLU A 176 -7.53 -8.80 7.52
N ASN A 177 -6.68 -8.73 8.55
CA ASN A 177 -7.03 -8.90 9.97
C ASN A 177 -6.70 -7.65 10.81
N PHE A 178 -6.59 -6.47 10.17
CA PHE A 178 -6.02 -5.26 10.77
C PHE A 178 -6.56 -4.96 12.16
N ASP A 179 -7.88 -4.93 12.34
CA ASP A 179 -8.50 -4.58 13.62
C ASP A 179 -8.10 -5.53 14.76
N GLN A 180 -7.94 -6.82 14.48
CA GLN A 180 -7.52 -7.83 15.46
C GLN A 180 -6.01 -7.71 15.75
N GLU A 181 -5.19 -7.60 14.70
CA GLU A 181 -3.73 -7.45 14.81
C GLU A 181 -3.36 -6.20 15.63
N MET A 182 -4.04 -5.07 15.40
CA MET A 182 -3.80 -3.83 16.14
C MET A 182 -4.15 -3.98 17.62
N LYS A 183 -5.27 -4.66 17.96
CA LYS A 183 -5.63 -4.94 19.37
C LYS A 183 -4.62 -5.86 20.05
N GLU A 184 -4.09 -6.84 19.33
CA GLU A 184 -3.05 -7.74 19.86
C GLU A 184 -1.75 -6.99 20.12
N LEU A 185 -1.34 -6.09 19.23
CA LEU A 185 -0.20 -5.21 19.46
C LEU A 185 -0.42 -4.27 20.64
N GLU A 186 -1.61 -3.68 20.75
CA GLU A 186 -1.96 -2.82 21.88
C GLU A 186 -1.84 -3.56 23.22
N LYS A 187 -2.37 -4.78 23.28
CA LYS A 187 -2.26 -5.64 24.46
C LYS A 187 -0.81 -6.04 24.74
N ARG A 188 -0.06 -6.47 23.72
CA ARG A 188 1.31 -6.99 23.86
C ARG A 188 2.29 -5.92 24.35
N PHE A 189 2.13 -4.70 23.87
CA PHE A 189 3.05 -3.59 24.15
C PHE A 189 2.47 -2.56 25.12
N GLU A 190 1.36 -2.89 25.80
CA GLU A 190 0.68 -2.03 26.78
C GLU A 190 0.37 -0.63 26.22
N LEU A 191 -0.05 -0.57 24.95
CA LEU A 191 -0.37 0.67 24.27
C LEU A 191 -1.79 1.15 24.60
N LYS A 192 -2.10 2.38 24.21
CA LYS A 192 -3.43 2.96 24.44
C LYS A 192 -4.46 2.21 23.59
N PRO A 193 -5.60 1.78 24.15
CA PRO A 193 -6.69 1.23 23.35
C PRO A 193 -7.16 2.26 22.32
N ALA A 194 -7.05 1.94 21.04
CA ALA A 194 -7.44 2.86 19.98
C ALA A 194 -8.84 2.56 19.42
N PRO A 195 -9.58 3.57 18.94
CA PRO A 195 -10.82 3.36 18.19
C PRO A 195 -10.51 2.89 16.76
N ILE A 196 -9.94 1.68 16.62
CA ILE A 196 -9.38 1.18 15.34
C ILE A 196 -10.42 1.22 14.21
N ASN A 197 -11.68 0.89 14.51
CA ASN A 197 -12.79 0.95 13.54
C ASN A 197 -12.95 2.34 12.90
N GLU A 198 -12.64 3.42 13.63
CA GLU A 198 -12.69 4.80 13.12
C GLU A 198 -11.47 5.14 12.25
N PHE A 199 -10.35 4.42 12.42
CA PHE A 199 -9.14 4.60 11.61
C PHE A 199 -9.23 3.80 10.30
N SER A 200 -9.94 2.67 10.34
CA SER A 200 -10.22 1.78 9.22
C SER A 200 -11.30 2.33 8.27
N THR A 201 -12.06 3.35 8.67
CA THR A 201 -13.00 4.04 7.78
C THR A 201 -12.30 5.15 7.00
N SER A 202 -12.24 4.99 5.68
CA SER A 202 -11.69 5.97 4.74
C SER A 202 -12.42 5.83 3.41
N TRP A 203 -12.50 6.92 2.63
CA TRP A 203 -12.94 6.86 1.24
C TRP A 203 -12.13 5.85 0.39
N HIS A 204 -10.92 5.52 0.83
CA HIS A 204 -10.06 4.50 0.21
C HIS A 204 -10.39 3.06 0.65
N HIS A 205 -11.17 2.86 1.71
CA HIS A 205 -11.62 1.55 2.17
C HIS A 205 -12.99 1.21 1.57
N GLN A 206 -13.00 0.87 0.29
CA GLN A 206 -14.22 0.63 -0.47
C GLN A 206 -14.68 -0.83 -0.47
N THR A 207 -13.94 -1.73 0.19
CA THR A 207 -14.26 -3.16 0.24
C THR A 207 -15.69 -3.44 0.70
N PRO A 208 -16.24 -2.77 1.74
CA PRO A 208 -17.65 -2.97 2.12
C PRO A 208 -18.66 -2.56 1.04
N ALA A 209 -18.28 -1.66 0.12
CA ALA A 209 -19.13 -1.20 -0.97
C ALA A 209 -19.01 -2.05 -2.25
N MET A 210 -18.03 -2.95 -2.32
CA MET A 210 -17.77 -3.83 -3.47
C MET A 210 -18.77 -4.98 -3.50
N ILE A 211 -19.90 -4.78 -4.18
CA ILE A 211 -21.02 -5.73 -4.23
C ILE A 211 -21.36 -6.26 -5.64
N TYR A 212 -20.82 -5.64 -6.69
CA TYR A 212 -21.18 -5.98 -8.06
C TYR A 212 -20.34 -7.16 -8.57
N LYS A 213 -20.98 -8.32 -8.73
CA LYS A 213 -20.36 -9.53 -9.29
C LYS A 213 -20.48 -9.56 -10.81
N GLY A 214 -19.45 -10.03 -11.50
CA GLY A 214 -19.43 -10.19 -12.95
C GLY A 214 -18.09 -10.68 -13.48
N ASN A 215 -17.87 -10.55 -14.79
CA ASN A 215 -16.57 -10.76 -15.41
C ASN A 215 -16.06 -9.42 -15.94
N PHE A 216 -15.05 -8.87 -15.28
CA PHE A 216 -14.47 -7.56 -15.54
C PHE A 216 -12.97 -7.62 -15.80
N SER A 217 -12.39 -8.80 -16.03
CA SER A 217 -10.95 -8.93 -16.33
C SER A 217 -10.56 -8.13 -17.58
N ASP A 218 -11.40 -8.20 -18.62
CA ASP A 218 -11.24 -7.53 -19.91
C ASP A 218 -12.14 -6.29 -20.11
N ALA A 219 -12.92 -5.91 -19.10
CA ALA A 219 -13.81 -4.76 -19.20
C ALA A 219 -13.04 -3.43 -19.20
N ASP A 220 -13.52 -2.46 -19.99
CA ASP A 220 -12.98 -1.10 -20.01
C ASP A 220 -13.44 -0.34 -18.75
N ILE A 221 -12.48 0.08 -17.92
CA ILE A 221 -12.76 0.80 -16.66
C ILE A 221 -13.40 2.19 -16.86
N THR A 222 -13.40 2.70 -18.10
CA THR A 222 -13.97 4.01 -18.47
C THR A 222 -15.36 3.90 -19.08
N ASP A 223 -15.83 2.68 -19.34
CA ASP A 223 -17.20 2.45 -19.78
C ASP A 223 -18.16 3.01 -18.71
N PRO A 224 -19.11 3.90 -19.08
CA PRO A 224 -20.12 4.39 -18.14
C PRO A 224 -20.95 3.29 -17.47
N LEU A 225 -21.00 2.10 -18.08
CA LEU A 225 -21.65 0.91 -17.53
C LEU A 225 -20.75 0.08 -16.60
N PHE A 226 -19.45 0.41 -16.51
CA PHE A 226 -18.53 -0.24 -15.60
C PHE A 226 -19.00 -0.01 -14.15
N PRO A 227 -19.18 -1.08 -13.35
CA PRO A 227 -19.68 -0.91 -12.00
C PRO A 227 -18.68 -0.14 -11.14
N ARG A 228 -19.17 0.82 -10.35
CA ARG A 228 -18.32 1.66 -9.50
C ARG A 228 -17.58 0.86 -8.42
N HIS A 229 -18.17 -0.24 -7.95
CA HIS A 229 -17.61 -1.09 -6.90
C HIS A 229 -17.77 -2.59 -7.25
N PRO A 230 -17.02 -3.10 -8.23
CA PRO A 230 -17.02 -4.52 -8.55
C PRO A 230 -16.39 -5.31 -7.40
N THR A 231 -16.79 -6.56 -7.20
CA THR A 231 -16.12 -7.43 -6.21
C THR A 231 -14.70 -7.77 -6.65
N PHE A 232 -13.83 -8.14 -5.70
CA PHE A 232 -12.44 -8.50 -6.02
C PHE A 232 -12.38 -9.68 -6.99
N GLU A 233 -13.25 -10.67 -6.80
CA GLU A 233 -13.32 -11.87 -7.62
C GLU A 233 -13.70 -11.62 -9.07
N SER A 234 -14.44 -10.54 -9.33
CA SER A 234 -14.92 -10.23 -10.68
C SER A 234 -13.80 -9.78 -11.63
N PHE A 235 -12.60 -9.52 -11.13
CA PHE A 235 -11.45 -9.13 -11.95
C PHE A 235 -10.57 -10.30 -12.40
N TYR A 236 -10.79 -11.50 -11.85
CA TYR A 236 -9.87 -12.62 -12.02
C TYR A 236 -10.45 -13.70 -12.93
N ASP A 237 -9.79 -13.90 -14.06
CA ASP A 237 -9.75 -15.18 -14.76
C ASP A 237 -8.42 -15.90 -14.48
N ASP A 238 -8.25 -17.11 -15.01
CA ASP A 238 -7.05 -17.93 -14.80
C ASP A 238 -5.76 -17.20 -15.20
N GLU A 239 -5.82 -16.41 -16.28
CA GLU A 239 -4.69 -15.64 -16.81
C GLU A 239 -4.29 -14.51 -15.85
N CYS A 240 -5.27 -13.72 -15.38
CA CYS A 240 -5.05 -12.69 -14.36
C CYS A 240 -4.44 -13.28 -13.08
N ILE A 241 -4.89 -14.47 -12.66
CA ILE A 241 -4.36 -15.16 -11.48
C ILE A 241 -2.87 -15.47 -11.67
N GLN A 242 -2.47 -16.02 -12.83
CA GLN A 242 -1.07 -16.34 -13.10
C GLN A 242 -0.20 -15.07 -13.22
N LEU A 243 -0.72 -14.01 -13.85
CA LEU A 243 -0.03 -12.73 -13.93
C LEU A 243 0.24 -12.17 -12.53
N VAL A 244 -0.75 -12.14 -11.63
CA VAL A 244 -0.54 -11.61 -10.26
C VAL A 244 0.45 -12.45 -9.48
N LYS A 245 0.39 -13.78 -9.56
CA LYS A 245 1.38 -14.67 -8.93
C LYS A 245 2.80 -14.33 -9.37
N THR A 246 2.97 -14.09 -10.66
CA THR A 246 4.28 -13.80 -11.26
C THR A 246 4.77 -12.40 -10.89
N ILE A 247 3.92 -11.38 -11.06
CA ILE A 247 4.25 -9.96 -10.80
C ILE A 247 4.61 -9.74 -9.33
N PHE A 248 3.86 -10.36 -8.41
CA PHE A 248 4.00 -10.15 -6.97
C PHE A 248 4.64 -11.35 -6.25
N GLN A 249 5.43 -12.16 -6.97
CA GLN A 249 6.02 -13.40 -6.47
C GLN A 249 6.75 -13.21 -5.14
N LYS A 250 7.54 -12.13 -5.02
CA LYS A 250 8.27 -11.81 -3.78
C LYS A 250 7.36 -11.42 -2.62
N ASP A 251 6.23 -10.75 -2.86
CA ASP A 251 5.27 -10.47 -1.80
C ASP A 251 4.66 -11.76 -1.25
N PHE A 252 4.34 -12.73 -2.11
CA PHE A 252 3.85 -14.04 -1.68
C PHE A 252 4.88 -14.78 -0.84
N ASP A 253 6.12 -14.86 -1.33
CA ASP A 253 7.18 -15.64 -0.69
C ASP A 253 7.63 -15.03 0.63
N THR A 254 7.92 -13.72 0.65
CA THR A 254 8.47 -13.05 1.83
C THR A 254 7.43 -12.96 2.94
N TYR A 255 6.20 -12.55 2.63
CA TYR A 255 5.14 -12.38 3.63
C TYR A 255 4.28 -13.63 3.83
N ARG A 256 4.70 -14.76 3.24
CA ARG A 256 4.06 -16.08 3.45
C ARG A 256 2.56 -16.09 3.16
N TYR A 257 2.12 -15.32 2.17
CA TYR A 257 0.73 -15.37 1.72
C TYR A 257 0.47 -16.68 0.96
N ASN A 258 -0.71 -17.26 1.14
CA ASN A 258 -1.15 -18.38 0.30
C ASN A 258 -1.22 -17.93 -1.17
N LYS A 259 -0.64 -18.73 -2.06
CA LYS A 259 -0.68 -18.54 -3.52
C LYS A 259 -1.96 -19.11 -4.14
N GLU A 260 -2.76 -19.87 -3.40
CA GLU A 260 -4.09 -20.23 -3.83
C GLU A 260 -4.97 -18.99 -3.91
N TYR A 261 -5.76 -18.92 -4.97
CA TYR A 261 -6.67 -17.81 -5.16
C TYR A 261 -7.79 -17.92 -4.11
N PRO A 262 -8.06 -16.87 -3.31
CA PRO A 262 -8.87 -16.99 -2.10
C PRO A 262 -10.39 -16.90 -2.34
N TYR A 263 -10.85 -16.91 -3.59
CA TYR A 263 -12.27 -16.79 -3.96
C TYR A 263 -12.70 -17.86 -4.95
#